data_AF-A0A358NHQ8-F1
#
_entry.id   AF-A0A358NHQ8-F1
#
_cell.length_a   1.000
_cell.length_b   1.000
_cell.length_c   1.000
_cell.angle_alpha   90.00
_cell.angle_beta   90.00
_cell.angle_gamma   90.00
#
_symmetry.space_group_name_H-M   'P 1'
#
loop_
_entity.id
_entity.type
_entity.pdbx_description
1 polymer ?
#
loop_
_entity_poly.entity_id
_entity_poly.type
_entity_poly.pdbx_seq_one_letter_code
_entity_poly.pdbx_strand_id
1 'polypeptide(L)'
;MKLLRVLENKCIERIGSNKKIGVDLRLISATNRNIDREISEGKFREDLLYRINTITIYVPPLRERKEDIPAFIKFFLNNFKNEMKKNITKIDDGLMDILLSYDYPGNIRELRNIVERLVVLSDDGILKKRDLPVIKPKNEMNFEFSAGLKTLREIRQ
;
A
#
# COMPACT_ATOMS: atom_id res chain seq x y z
N MET A 1 -21.27 -15.38 -14.77
CA MET A 1 -21.11 -13.96 -14.42
C MET A 1 -22.40 -13.39 -13.88
N LYS A 2 -22.43 -13.00 -12.59
CA LYS A 2 -23.63 -12.44 -11.95
C LYS A 2 -23.58 -10.92 -11.85
N LEU A 3 -22.39 -10.31 -11.80
CA LEU A 3 -22.22 -8.88 -11.54
C LEU A 3 -22.84 -7.97 -12.61
N LEU A 4 -22.61 -8.26 -13.90
CA LEU A 4 -23.23 -7.48 -14.99
C LEU A 4 -24.75 -7.43 -14.86
N ARG A 5 -25.38 -8.59 -14.58
CA ARG A 5 -26.83 -8.70 -14.38
C ARG A 5 -27.31 -7.87 -13.19
N VAL A 6 -26.51 -7.75 -12.13
CA VAL A 6 -26.80 -6.92 -10.97
C VAL A 6 -26.72 -5.43 -11.32
N LEU A 7 -25.73 -5.01 -12.11
CA LEU A 7 -25.57 -3.62 -12.54
C LEU A 7 -26.65 -3.19 -13.53
N GLU A 8 -27.15 -4.11 -14.35
CA GLU A 8 -28.24 -3.88 -15.29
C GLU A 8 -29.61 -3.84 -14.60
N ASN A 9 -29.93 -4.87 -13.82
CA ASN A 9 -31.28 -5.06 -13.27
C ASN A 9 -31.46 -4.49 -11.86
N LYS A 10 -30.39 -3.97 -11.24
CA LYS A 10 -30.37 -3.54 -9.84
C LYS A 10 -30.98 -4.57 -8.89
N CYS A 11 -30.75 -5.85 -9.18
CA CYS A 11 -31.32 -6.98 -8.44
C CYS A 11 -30.25 -8.06 -8.22
N ILE A 12 -30.25 -8.67 -7.04
CA ILE A 12 -29.40 -9.83 -6.70
C ILE A 12 -30.26 -11.06 -6.42
N GLU A 13 -29.66 -12.24 -6.55
CA GLU A 13 -30.27 -13.54 -6.23
C GLU A 13 -29.32 -14.28 -5.28
N ARG A 14 -29.83 -14.83 -4.17
CA ARG A 14 -29.02 -15.65 -3.26
C ARG A 14 -28.65 -16.96 -3.96
N ILE A 15 -27.48 -17.52 -3.66
CA ILE A 15 -27.10 -18.84 -4.21
C ILE A 15 -28.11 -19.88 -3.71
N GLY A 16 -28.71 -20.62 -4.64
CA GLY A 16 -29.76 -21.60 -4.32
C GLY A 16 -31.18 -21.01 -4.18
N SER A 17 -31.38 -19.72 -4.44
CA SER A 17 -32.71 -19.10 -4.44
C SER A 17 -32.96 -18.36 -5.76
N ASN A 18 -34.17 -18.50 -6.29
CA ASN A 18 -34.63 -17.75 -7.47
C ASN A 18 -35.32 -16.44 -7.10
N LYS A 19 -35.34 -16.06 -5.81
CA LYS A 19 -35.95 -14.81 -5.36
C LYS A 19 -35.03 -13.64 -5.69
N LYS A 20 -35.51 -12.75 -6.56
CA LYS A 20 -34.87 -11.48 -6.86
C LYS A 20 -35.05 -10.50 -5.70
N ILE A 21 -33.97 -9.83 -5.33
CA ILE A 21 -33.94 -8.81 -4.28
C ILE A 21 -33.46 -7.52 -4.94
N GLY A 22 -34.31 -6.49 -4.97
CA GLY A 22 -33.93 -5.16 -5.45
C GLY A 22 -32.88 -4.54 -4.54
N VAL A 23 -31.87 -3.91 -5.13
CA VAL A 23 -30.74 -3.29 -4.42
C VAL A 23 -30.47 -1.90 -4.97
N ASP A 24 -30.24 -0.96 -4.07
CA ASP A 24 -29.65 0.33 -4.41
C ASP A 24 -28.19 0.33 -3.94
N LEU A 25 -27.26 0.53 -4.87
CA LEU A 25 -25.83 0.36 -4.61
C LEU A 25 -25.00 1.42 -5.34
N ARG A 26 -23.92 1.84 -4.67
CA ARG A 26 -22.84 2.60 -5.28
C ARG A 26 -21.66 1.66 -5.52
N LEU A 27 -21.33 1.42 -6.78
CA LEU A 27 -20.18 0.58 -7.14
C LEU A 27 -18.90 1.41 -7.12
N ILE A 28 -17.89 0.92 -6.39
CA ILE A 28 -16.51 1.39 -6.48
C ILE A 28 -15.67 0.17 -6.84
N SER A 29 -14.88 0.26 -7.91
CA SER A 29 -14.01 -0.81 -8.37
C SER A 29 -12.58 -0.29 -8.50
N ALA A 30 -11.60 -1.16 -8.25
CA ALA A 30 -10.19 -0.85 -8.36
C ALA A 30 -9.44 -2.08 -8.88
N THR A 31 -8.45 -1.85 -9.73
CA THR A 31 -7.59 -2.91 -10.27
C THR A 31 -6.18 -2.39 -10.44
N ASN A 32 -5.18 -3.24 -10.18
CA ASN A 32 -3.77 -2.99 -10.47
C ASN A 32 -3.33 -3.58 -11.81
N ARG A 33 -4.24 -4.29 -12.51
CA ARG A 33 -3.97 -4.91 -13.81
C ARG A 33 -4.29 -3.93 -14.92
N ASN A 34 -3.55 -4.03 -16.02
CA ASN A 34 -3.87 -3.30 -17.24
C ASN A 34 -5.12 -3.94 -17.86
N ILE A 35 -6.24 -3.22 -17.81
CA ILE A 35 -7.54 -3.74 -18.24
C ILE A 35 -7.57 -3.94 -19.76
N ASP A 36 -6.99 -3.02 -20.53
CA ASP A 36 -6.95 -3.11 -22.00
C ASP A 36 -6.25 -4.39 -22.46
N ARG A 37 -5.15 -4.73 -21.78
CA ARG A 37 -4.45 -6.00 -22.00
C ARG A 37 -5.31 -7.20 -21.63
N GLU A 38 -5.96 -7.18 -20.47
CA GLU A 38 -6.82 -8.29 -20.02
C GLU A 38 -8.05 -8.50 -20.94
N ILE A 39 -8.56 -7.44 -21.58
CA ILE A 39 -9.60 -7.52 -22.62
C ILE A 39 -9.02 -8.18 -23.87
N SER A 40 -7.84 -7.74 -24.34
CA SER A 40 -7.19 -8.32 -25.52
C SER A 40 -6.87 -9.81 -25.35
N GLU A 41 -6.58 -10.25 -24.12
CA GLU A 41 -6.31 -11.65 -23.78
C GLU A 41 -7.61 -12.46 -23.51
N GLY A 42 -8.80 -11.85 -23.65
CA GLY A 42 -10.09 -12.51 -23.43
C GLY A 42 -10.40 -12.86 -21.97
N LYS A 43 -9.58 -12.38 -21.02
CA LYS A 43 -9.72 -12.63 -19.57
C LYS A 43 -10.72 -11.69 -18.92
N PHE A 44 -10.92 -10.51 -19.51
CA PHE A 44 -11.87 -9.52 -19.04
C PHE A 44 -12.92 -9.20 -20.10
N ARG A 45 -14.14 -8.95 -19.63
CA ARG A 45 -15.28 -8.66 -20.49
C ARG A 45 -15.39 -7.17 -20.77
N GLU A 46 -15.40 -6.83 -22.05
CA GLU A 46 -15.45 -5.45 -22.52
C GLU A 46 -16.72 -4.72 -22.09
N ASP A 47 -17.88 -5.39 -22.16
CA ASP A 47 -19.18 -4.83 -21.76
C ASP A 47 -19.28 -4.51 -20.27
N LEU A 48 -18.61 -5.29 -19.40
CA LEU A 48 -18.48 -4.96 -18.00
C LEU A 48 -17.63 -3.72 -17.79
N LEU A 49 -16.54 -3.55 -18.57
CA LEU A 49 -15.69 -2.36 -18.48
C LEU A 49 -16.50 -1.11 -18.81
N TYR A 50 -17.24 -1.10 -19.92
CA TYR A 50 -18.04 0.06 -20.33
C TYR A 50 -19.06 0.49 -19.27
N ARG A 51 -19.60 -0.44 -18.47
CA ARG A 51 -20.54 -0.11 -17.38
C ARG A 51 -19.87 0.44 -16.12
N ILE A 52 -18.64 0.03 -15.81
CA ILE A 52 -17.96 0.46 -14.59
C ILE A 52 -17.02 1.65 -14.82
N ASN A 53 -16.58 1.87 -16.05
CA ASN A 53 -15.59 2.88 -16.42
C ASN A 53 -16.21 4.24 -16.78
N THR A 54 -17.25 4.67 -16.06
CA THR A 54 -17.83 6.02 -16.27
C THR A 54 -16.88 7.10 -15.77
N ILE A 55 -16.22 6.88 -14.64
CA ILE A 55 -15.25 7.80 -14.04
C ILE A 55 -14.04 6.99 -13.58
N THR A 56 -12.90 7.23 -14.20
CA THR A 56 -11.63 6.59 -13.85
C THR A 56 -10.79 7.54 -13.02
N ILE A 57 -10.37 7.10 -11.82
CA ILE A 57 -9.40 7.83 -11.01
C ILE A 57 -8.07 7.09 -11.11
N TYR A 58 -7.12 7.68 -11.81
CA TYR A 58 -5.76 7.15 -11.85
C TYR A 58 -5.02 7.55 -10.57
N VAL A 59 -4.49 6.54 -9.86
CA VAL A 59 -3.69 6.76 -8.65
C VAL A 59 -2.22 6.56 -9.03
N PRO A 60 -1.43 7.64 -9.16
CA PRO A 60 -0.03 7.52 -9.55
C PRO A 60 0.79 6.77 -8.48
N PRO A 61 1.81 6.01 -8.87
CA PRO A 61 2.73 5.39 -7.93
C PRO A 61 3.50 6.47 -7.14
N LEU A 62 4.01 6.11 -5.96
CA LEU A 62 4.66 7.05 -5.05
C LEU A 62 5.91 7.70 -5.68
N ARG A 63 6.63 6.97 -6.55
CA ARG A 63 7.77 7.49 -7.33
C ARG A 63 7.45 8.68 -8.23
N GLU A 64 6.21 8.83 -8.67
CA GLU A 64 5.76 9.95 -9.51
C GLU A 64 5.27 11.15 -8.67
N ARG A 65 5.14 10.98 -7.36
CA ARG A 65 4.69 12.00 -6.40
C ARG A 65 5.60 12.04 -5.17
N LYS A 66 6.91 12.22 -5.41
CA LYS A 66 7.92 12.25 -4.34
C LYS A 66 7.72 13.40 -3.34
N GLU A 67 7.06 14.47 -3.77
CA GLU A 67 6.71 15.63 -2.94
C GLU A 67 5.78 15.28 -1.76
N ASP A 68 4.97 14.23 -1.88
CA ASP A 68 4.06 13.76 -0.82
C ASP A 68 4.79 12.91 0.25
N ILE A 69 5.98 12.39 -0.05
CA ILE A 69 6.72 11.45 0.82
C ILE A 69 6.98 12.04 2.21
N PRO A 70 7.47 13.29 2.37
CA PRO A 70 7.65 13.89 3.69
C PRO A 70 6.37 13.91 4.54
N ALA A 71 5.22 14.20 3.92
CA ALA A 71 3.94 14.26 4.60
C ALA A 71 3.50 12.87 5.08
N PHE A 72 3.66 11.85 4.24
CA PHE A 72 3.40 10.46 4.61
C PHE A 72 4.31 9.98 5.73
N ILE A 73 5.63 10.26 5.65
CA ILE A 73 6.59 9.92 6.70
C ILE A 73 6.15 10.53 8.03
N LYS A 74 5.85 11.83 8.05
CA LYS A 74 5.40 12.53 9.25
C LYS A 74 4.12 11.93 9.82
N PHE A 75 3.15 11.60 8.97
CA PHE A 75 1.90 10.96 9.37
C PHE A 75 2.14 9.59 10.01
N PHE A 76 2.91 8.71 9.35
CA PHE A 76 3.21 7.38 9.87
C PHE A 76 4.06 7.43 11.14
N LEU A 77 5.07 8.30 11.19
CA LEU A 77 5.88 8.51 12.40
C LEU A 77 5.01 8.91 13.59
N ASN A 78 4.10 9.86 13.43
CA ASN A 78 3.21 10.27 14.52
C ASN A 78 2.29 9.13 14.97
N ASN A 79 1.76 8.35 14.04
CA ASN A 79 0.91 7.21 14.38
C ASN A 79 1.68 6.15 15.17
N PHE A 80 2.86 5.74 14.70
CA PHE A 80 3.65 4.70 15.35
C PHE A 80 4.27 5.17 16.67
N LYS A 81 4.66 6.45 16.76
CA LYS A 81 5.12 7.08 18.00
C LYS A 81 4.06 6.92 19.11
N ASN A 82 2.81 7.21 18.79
CA ASN A 82 1.68 7.12 19.71
C ASN A 82 1.31 5.67 20.04
N GLU A 83 1.26 4.80 19.03
CA GLU A 83 0.90 3.38 19.19
C GLU A 83 1.93 2.62 20.05
N MET A 84 3.22 2.87 19.84
CA MET A 84 4.31 2.18 20.54
C MET A 84 4.79 2.92 21.80
N LYS A 85 4.19 4.07 22.14
CA LYS A 85 4.58 4.94 23.27
C LYS A 85 6.08 5.29 23.28
N LYS A 86 6.73 5.30 22.13
CA LYS A 86 8.13 5.70 21.99
C LYS A 86 8.22 7.19 21.75
N ASN A 87 9.19 7.87 22.34
CA ASN A 87 9.44 9.27 22.03
C ASN A 87 10.53 9.41 20.98
N ILE A 88 10.14 9.55 19.72
CA ILE A 88 11.07 9.96 18.66
C ILE A 88 11.36 11.45 18.83
N THR A 89 12.64 11.76 19.05
CA THR A 89 13.18 13.11 19.31
C THR A 89 14.04 13.60 18.16
N LYS A 90 14.73 12.70 17.43
CA LYS A 90 15.62 13.08 16.34
C LYS A 90 15.57 12.11 15.16
N ILE A 91 15.76 12.66 13.96
CA ILE A 91 16.02 11.91 12.72
C ILE A 91 17.50 12.14 12.39
N ASP A 92 18.24 11.06 12.15
CA ASP A 92 19.66 11.12 11.79
C ASP A 92 19.91 11.89 10.49
N ASP A 93 21.04 12.59 10.41
CA ASP A 93 21.32 13.53 9.34
C ASP A 93 21.50 12.80 8.02
N GLY A 94 20.68 13.13 7.00
CA GLY A 94 20.66 12.46 5.70
C GLY A 94 19.85 11.17 5.62
N LEU A 95 19.19 10.74 6.70
CA LEU A 95 18.18 9.66 6.63
C LEU A 95 17.00 10.09 5.76
N MET A 96 16.58 11.34 5.89
CA MET A 96 15.51 11.91 5.08
C MET A 96 15.87 11.92 3.59
N ASP A 97 17.11 12.27 3.24
CA ASP A 97 17.57 12.30 1.85
C ASP A 97 17.51 10.90 1.22
N ILE A 98 17.89 9.85 1.96
CA ILE A 98 17.79 8.47 1.52
C ILE A 98 16.33 8.09 1.27
N LEU A 99 15.43 8.41 2.22
CA LEU A 99 14.00 8.14 2.08
C LEU A 99 13.41 8.88 0.87
N LEU A 100 13.81 10.12 0.60
CA LEU A 100 13.33 10.88 -0.55
C LEU A 100 13.89 10.39 -1.88
N SER A 101 15.10 9.84 -1.88
CA SER A 101 15.74 9.33 -3.10
C SER A 101 15.13 8.02 -3.60
N TYR A 102 14.53 7.22 -2.72
CA TYR A 102 14.05 5.88 -3.05
C TYR A 102 12.72 5.87 -3.81
N ASP A 103 12.56 4.90 -4.72
CA ASP A 103 11.41 4.82 -5.63
C ASP A 103 10.20 4.06 -5.05
N TYR A 104 10.36 3.34 -3.95
CA TYR A 104 9.28 2.58 -3.29
C TYR A 104 8.48 1.70 -4.27
N PRO A 105 9.03 0.60 -4.81
CA PRO A 105 8.29 -0.35 -5.65
C PRO A 105 6.98 -0.85 -4.99
N GLY A 106 6.95 -0.98 -3.66
CA GLY A 106 5.75 -1.31 -2.87
C GLY A 106 4.87 -0.10 -2.49
N ASN A 107 5.18 1.09 -3.02
CA ASN A 107 4.50 2.37 -2.77
C ASN A 107 4.35 2.65 -1.26
N ILE A 108 3.18 3.18 -0.86
CA ILE A 108 2.85 3.55 0.51
C ILE A 108 3.00 2.36 1.48
N ARG A 109 2.79 1.11 1.04
CA ARG A 109 2.95 -0.06 1.91
C ARG A 109 4.40 -0.24 2.33
N GLU A 110 5.32 -0.12 1.38
CA GLU A 110 6.75 -0.22 1.66
C GLU A 110 7.23 0.96 2.51
N LEU A 111 6.80 2.19 2.17
CA LEU A 111 7.11 3.37 2.98
C LEU A 111 6.65 3.19 4.43
N ARG A 112 5.40 2.76 4.65
CA ARG A 112 4.84 2.49 5.98
C ARG A 112 5.70 1.47 6.73
N ASN A 113 6.04 0.35 6.10
CA ASN A 113 6.82 -0.72 6.72
C ASN A 113 8.24 -0.25 7.09
N ILE A 114 8.87 0.56 6.23
CA ILE A 114 10.20 1.15 6.53
C ILE A 114 10.10 2.06 7.75
N VAL A 115 9.11 2.96 7.78
CA VAL A 115 8.92 3.90 8.90
C VAL A 115 8.59 3.14 10.19
N GLU A 116 7.73 2.13 10.13
CA GLU A 116 7.41 1.27 11.26
C GLU A 116 8.66 0.60 11.83
N ARG A 117 9.45 -0.03 10.95
CA ARG A 117 10.73 -0.66 11.33
C ARG A 117 11.69 0.33 11.98
N LEU A 118 11.81 1.54 11.44
CA LEU A 118 12.65 2.59 12.02
C LEU A 118 12.22 2.95 13.44
N VAL A 119 10.91 3.04 13.72
CA VAL A 119 10.38 3.31 15.07
C VAL A 119 10.57 2.10 16.00
N VAL A 120 10.38 0.88 15.51
CA VAL A 120 10.62 -0.34 16.30
C VAL A 120 12.09 -0.46 16.71
N LEU A 121 13.01 -0.19 15.79
CA LEU A 121 14.46 -0.29 16.02
C LEU A 121 15.08 0.97 16.62
N SER A 122 14.34 2.06 16.76
CA SER A 122 14.85 3.29 17.36
C SER A 122 15.23 3.02 18.82
N ASP A 123 16.53 3.09 19.09
CA ASP A 123 17.11 3.16 20.42
C ASP A 123 17.25 4.65 20.78
N ASP A 124 16.89 5.04 22.01
CA ASP A 124 16.99 6.42 22.54
C ASP A 124 16.20 7.51 21.80
N GLY A 125 15.18 7.13 21.02
CA GLY A 125 14.34 8.10 20.31
C GLY A 125 14.97 8.69 19.05
N ILE A 126 16.07 8.12 18.57
CA ILE A 126 16.77 8.57 17.36
C ILE A 126 16.56 7.54 16.24
N LEU A 127 16.02 7.99 15.10
CA LEU A 127 15.94 7.16 13.89
C LEU A 127 17.30 7.19 13.17
N LYS A 128 17.99 6.05 13.05
CA LYS A 128 19.34 5.98 12.46
C LYS A 128 19.31 5.33 11.08
N LYS A 129 20.22 5.72 10.19
CA LYS A 129 20.35 5.13 8.84
C LYS A 129 20.59 3.62 8.84
N ARG A 130 21.33 3.11 9.83
CA ARG A 130 21.65 1.68 9.98
C ARG A 130 20.42 0.78 10.15
N ASP A 131 19.31 1.34 10.59
CA ASP A 131 18.08 0.59 10.91
C ASP A 131 17.15 0.46 9.69
N LEU A 132 17.48 1.17 8.59
CA LEU A 132 16.84 0.97 7.30
C LEU A 132 17.02 -0.48 6.85
N PRO A 133 15.99 -1.10 6.24
CA PRO A 133 16.21 -2.36 5.53
C PRO A 133 17.24 -2.15 4.42
N VAL A 134 17.85 -3.21 3.90
CA VAL A 134 18.75 -3.09 2.76
C VAL A 134 17.94 -2.61 1.55
N ILE A 135 17.96 -1.31 1.30
CA ILE A 135 17.30 -0.66 0.18
C ILE A 135 18.19 -0.92 -1.05
N LYS A 136 18.04 -2.09 -1.68
CA LYS A 136 18.78 -2.40 -2.91
C LYS A 136 18.13 -1.61 -4.06
N PRO A 137 18.88 -0.77 -4.81
CA PRO A 137 18.39 -0.30 -6.10
C PRO A 137 18.10 -1.50 -7.01
N LYS A 138 17.12 -1.33 -7.90
CA LYS A 138 16.31 -2.31 -8.66
C LYS A 138 17.02 -3.52 -9.33
N ASN A 139 18.33 -3.69 -9.25
CA ASN A 139 19.05 -4.75 -9.96
C ASN A 139 19.31 -6.06 -9.20
N GLU A 140 19.03 -6.17 -7.90
CA GLU A 140 19.18 -7.44 -7.19
C GLU A 140 18.08 -7.62 -6.14
N MET A 141 16.97 -8.24 -6.55
CA MET A 141 15.87 -8.58 -5.65
C MET A 141 16.16 -9.91 -4.94
N ASN A 142 17.11 -9.88 -4.01
CA ASN A 142 17.21 -10.86 -2.93
C ASN A 142 16.91 -10.12 -1.62
N PHE A 143 15.72 -10.37 -1.06
CA PHE A 143 15.42 -10.03 0.33
C PHE A 143 16.26 -10.93 1.25
N GLU A 144 17.52 -10.57 1.45
CA GLU A 144 18.32 -11.17 2.51
C GLU A 144 17.86 -10.56 3.84
N PHE A 145 17.09 -11.36 4.58
CA PHE A 145 16.87 -11.14 6.01
C PHE A 145 18.17 -11.49 6.76
N SER A 146 19.13 -10.57 6.76
CA SER A 146 20.26 -10.57 7.71
C SER A 146 20.92 -9.18 7.67
N ALA A 147 21.25 -8.50 8.77
CA ALA A 147 21.60 -8.98 10.10
C ALA A 147 21.10 -8.00 11.19
N GLY A 148 20.81 -8.53 12.37
CA GLY A 148 20.31 -7.78 13.53
C GLY A 148 18.90 -8.17 13.98
N LEU A 149 18.57 -9.47 13.98
CA LEU A 149 17.34 -9.98 14.59
C LEU A 149 17.42 -9.77 16.11
N LYS A 150 16.96 -8.62 16.61
CA LYS A 150 16.58 -8.51 18.03
C LYS A 150 15.36 -9.41 18.23
N THR A 151 15.42 -10.32 19.19
CA THR A 151 14.32 -11.23 19.48
C THR A 151 13.11 -10.43 19.99
N LEU A 152 11.88 -10.94 19.79
CA LEU A 152 10.67 -10.33 20.35
C LEU A 152 10.74 -10.11 21.88
N ARG A 153 11.64 -10.85 22.55
CA ARG A 153 11.95 -10.74 23.97
C ARG A 153 12.80 -9.50 24.30
N GLU A 154 13.65 -9.06 23.39
CA GLU A 154 14.53 -7.89 23.53
C GLU A 154 13.84 -6.56 23.18
N ILE A 155 12.80 -6.58 22.33
CA ILE A 155 12.05 -5.37 21.93
C ILE A 155 10.99 -4.96 22.99
N ARG A 156 10.67 -5.85 23.94
CA ARG A 156 9.61 -5.67 24.95
C ARG A 156 10.10 -5.19 26.32
N GLN A 157 11.41 -4.99 26.52
CA GLN A 157 11.96 -4.43 27.76
C GLN A 157 12.23 -2.93 27.63
#